data_AF-A0A1M4Z0I0-F1
#
_entry.id   AF-A0A1M4Z0I0-F1
#
_cell.length_a   1.000
_cell.length_b   1.000
_cell.length_c   1.000
_cell.angle_alpha   90.00
_cell.angle_beta   90.00
_cell.angle_gamma   90.00
#
_symmetry.space_group_name_H-M   'P 1'
#
loop_
_entity.id
_entity.type
_entity.pdbx_description
1 polymer ?
#
loop_
_entity_poly.entity_id
_entity_poly.type
_entity_poly.pdbx_seq_one_letter_code
_entity_poly.pdbx_strand_id
1 'polypeptide(L)'
;MPDIETVCPVCKGARFSQEGLDIRYHGKNISDVLNMTVEEALDFFGEDKILSHKLGIMNELGLGYLTLGQSTTTLSGGEAQRVKLAYELAKIQRGSHNLYIMDEPTTGLHLSDIERLLLCINKLVDKGHTVLIIEHNLDVIKCADYVIDSSRVSDYV
;
A
#
# COMPACT_ATOMS: atom_id res chain seq x y z
N MET A 1 5.60 -28.46 -1.83
CA MET A 1 4.93 -28.38 -0.52
C MET A 1 4.95 -26.91 -0.11
N PRO A 2 3.85 -26.34 0.40
CA PRO A 2 3.93 -25.02 1.02
C PRO A 2 4.82 -25.10 2.26
N ASP A 3 5.60 -24.06 2.52
CA ASP A 3 6.40 -23.95 3.74
C ASP A 3 5.48 -23.84 4.95
N ILE A 4 5.78 -24.62 5.99
CA ILE A 4 5.04 -24.59 7.26
C ILE A 4 5.75 -23.60 8.17
N GLU A 5 5.14 -22.43 8.35
CA GLU A 5 5.58 -21.49 9.38
C GLU A 5 5.11 -21.97 10.76
N THR A 6 6.04 -22.02 11.72
CA THR A 6 5.75 -22.37 13.11
C THR A 6 6.09 -21.20 14.02
N VAL A 7 5.27 -20.99 15.05
CA VAL A 7 5.53 -19.93 16.03
C VAL A 7 6.78 -20.28 16.83
N CYS A 8 7.73 -19.35 16.87
CA CYS A 8 8.96 -19.52 17.64
C CYS A 8 8.63 -19.76 19.13
N PRO A 9 9.12 -20.84 19.76
CA PRO A 9 8.79 -21.15 21.15
C PRO A 9 9.44 -20.18 22.15
N VAL A 10 10.50 -19.46 21.75
CA VAL A 10 11.26 -18.55 22.62
C VAL A 10 10.56 -17.20 22.72
N CYS A 11 10.34 -16.52 21.59
CA CYS A 11 9.70 -15.21 21.56
C CYS A 11 8.17 -15.28 21.40
N LYS A 12 7.61 -16.48 21.19
CA LYS A 12 6.17 -16.72 20.95
C LYS A 12 5.60 -15.88 19.80
N GLY A 13 6.42 -15.63 18.79
CA GLY A 13 6.04 -14.81 17.63
C GLY A 13 6.28 -13.31 17.80
N ALA A 14 6.77 -12.84 18.96
CA ALA A 14 7.02 -11.43 19.20
C ALA A 14 8.20 -10.86 18.39
N ARG A 15 9.13 -11.71 17.91
CA ARG A 15 10.34 -11.32 17.13
C ARG A 15 11.39 -10.50 17.88
N PHE A 16 11.20 -10.21 19.17
CA PHE A 16 12.14 -9.46 20.01
C PHE A 16 12.58 -10.27 21.25
N SER A 17 13.70 -9.84 21.86
CA SER A 17 14.15 -10.34 23.17
C SER A 17 13.24 -9.82 24.29
N GLN A 18 13.28 -10.47 25.46
CA GLN A 18 12.51 -10.02 26.63
C GLN A 18 12.87 -8.58 27.03
N GLU A 19 14.16 -8.25 27.04
CA GLU A 19 14.66 -6.89 27.30
C GLU A 19 14.04 -5.84 26.35
N GLY A 20 13.83 -6.20 25.08
CA GLY A 20 13.16 -5.31 24.12
C GLY A 20 11.66 -5.17 24.38
N LEU A 21 11.01 -6.20 24.92
CA LEU A 21 9.58 -6.20 25.26
C LEU A 21 9.27 -5.47 26.58
N ASP A 22 10.28 -5.24 27.42
CA ASP A 22 10.15 -4.46 28.66
C ASP A 22 10.07 -2.95 28.40
N ILE A 23 10.58 -2.48 27.25
CA ILE A 23 10.51 -1.07 26.85
C ILE A 23 9.10 -0.74 26.38
N ARG A 24 8.50 0.30 26.97
CA ARG A 24 7.12 0.71 26.70
C ARG A 24 7.03 2.17 26.26
N TYR A 25 6.15 2.42 25.30
CA TYR A 25 5.71 3.73 24.85
C TYR A 25 4.19 3.80 25.00
N HIS A 26 3.68 4.79 25.75
CA HIS A 26 2.26 4.86 26.16
C HIS A 26 1.67 3.52 26.65
N GLY A 27 2.46 2.77 27.43
CA GLY A 27 2.04 1.49 28.01
C GLY A 27 2.13 0.28 27.07
N LYS A 28 2.48 0.46 25.80
CA LYS A 28 2.60 -0.59 24.77
C LYS A 28 4.07 -0.89 24.47
N ASN A 29 4.43 -2.15 24.31
CA ASN A 29 5.76 -2.52 23.80
C ASN A 29 5.75 -2.60 22.27
N ILE A 30 6.92 -2.83 21.65
CA ILE A 30 7.05 -2.89 20.19
C ILE A 30 6.23 -4.02 19.55
N SER A 31 6.06 -5.16 20.23
CA SER A 31 5.23 -6.25 19.72
C SER A 31 3.76 -5.87 19.76
N ASP A 32 3.31 -5.16 20.79
CA ASP A 32 1.93 -4.67 20.87
C ASP A 32 1.66 -3.67 19.73
N VAL A 33 2.59 -2.75 19.47
CA VAL A 33 2.49 -1.77 18.38
C VAL A 33 2.44 -2.45 17.02
N LEU A 34 3.30 -3.45 16.77
CA LEU A 34 3.27 -4.19 15.51
C LEU A 34 1.99 -5.03 15.32
N ASN A 35 1.29 -5.35 16.39
CA ASN A 35 0.01 -6.06 16.33
C ASN A 35 -1.20 -5.11 16.18
N MET A 36 -1.01 -3.79 16.26
CA MET A 36 -2.07 -2.82 15.99
C MET A 36 -2.41 -2.80 14.51
N THR A 37 -3.69 -2.56 14.19
CA THR A 37 -4.09 -2.19 12.84
C THR A 37 -3.54 -0.81 12.47
N VAL A 38 -3.49 -0.49 11.17
CA VAL A 38 -3.12 0.86 10.69
C VAL A 38 -4.05 1.91 11.28
N GLU A 39 -5.35 1.62 11.40
CA GLU A 39 -6.35 2.50 12.01
C GLU A 39 -6.07 2.75 13.50
N GLU A 40 -5.84 1.69 14.28
CA GLU A 40 -5.49 1.79 15.70
C GLU A 40 -4.16 2.54 15.90
N ALA A 41 -3.18 2.27 15.04
CA ALA A 41 -1.88 2.94 15.08
C ALA A 41 -2.00 4.43 14.73
N LEU A 42 -2.90 4.80 13.82
CA LEU A 42 -3.14 6.20 13.46
C LEU A 42 -3.64 7.00 14.66
N ASP A 43 -4.57 6.43 15.43
CA ASP A 43 -5.05 7.02 16.68
C ASP A 43 -3.93 7.05 17.74
N PHE A 44 -3.18 5.96 17.88
CA PHE A 44 -2.11 5.84 18.87
C PHE A 44 -0.94 6.80 18.63
N PHE A 45 -0.61 7.09 17.37
CA PHE A 45 0.48 8.00 16.98
C PHE A 45 -0.01 9.39 16.53
N GLY A 46 -1.26 9.77 16.85
CA GLY A 46 -1.90 11.00 16.35
C GLY A 46 -1.12 12.30 16.61
N GLU A 47 -0.28 12.35 17.65
CA GLU A 47 0.57 13.52 17.94
C GLU A 47 1.85 13.58 17.07
N ASP A 48 2.33 12.44 16.56
CA ASP A 48 3.49 12.37 15.67
C ASP A 48 3.05 12.64 14.23
N LYS A 49 3.40 13.84 13.73
CA LYS A 49 3.03 14.28 12.38
C LYS A 49 3.59 13.39 11.27
N ILE A 50 4.76 12.79 11.46
CA ILE A 50 5.42 11.97 10.44
C ILE A 50 4.71 10.62 10.36
N LEU A 51 4.46 9.98 11.50
CA LEU A 51 3.75 8.70 11.55
C LEU A 51 2.30 8.87 11.13
N SER A 52 1.59 9.87 11.66
CA SER A 52 0.21 10.17 11.30
C SER A 52 0.04 10.41 9.80
N HIS A 53 0.99 11.10 9.16
CA HIS A 53 0.95 11.29 7.71
C HIS A 53 1.04 9.96 6.95
N LYS A 54 1.99 9.09 7.31
CA LYS A 54 2.20 7.79 6.65
C LYS A 54 1.02 6.85 6.87
N LEU A 55 0.56 6.75 8.12
CA LEU A 55 -0.57 5.90 8.52
C LEU A 55 -1.89 6.41 7.93
N GLY A 56 -2.08 7.73 7.87
CA GLY A 56 -3.23 8.37 7.24
C GLY A 56 -3.33 8.00 5.75
N ILE A 57 -2.20 8.06 5.02
CA ILE A 57 -2.15 7.60 3.63
C ILE A 57 -2.54 6.12 3.55
N MET A 58 -1.94 5.23 4.35
CA MET A 58 -2.31 3.81 4.31
C MET A 58 -3.82 3.60 4.56
N ASN A 59 -4.39 4.31 5.53
CA ASN A 59 -5.82 4.23 5.84
C ASN A 59 -6.71 4.73 4.67
N GLU A 60 -6.35 5.85 4.06
CA GLU A 60 -7.06 6.42 2.90
C GLU A 60 -7.07 5.48 1.68
N LEU A 61 -6.06 4.62 1.54
CA LEU A 61 -5.99 3.63 0.46
C LEU A 61 -6.78 2.34 0.81
N GLY A 62 -7.46 2.33 1.97
CA GLY A 62 -8.26 1.21 2.44
C GLY A 62 -7.47 0.11 3.13
N LEU A 63 -6.25 0.39 3.60
CA LEU A 63 -5.39 -0.57 4.31
C LEU A 63 -5.51 -0.45 5.84
N GLY A 64 -6.53 0.26 6.34
CA GLY A 64 -6.75 0.51 7.77
C GLY A 64 -6.79 -0.75 8.64
N TYR A 65 -7.30 -1.85 8.08
CA TYR A 65 -7.47 -3.13 8.78
C TYR A 65 -6.19 -3.97 8.88
N LEU A 66 -5.16 -3.68 8.08
CA LEU A 66 -3.90 -4.44 8.13
C LEU A 66 -3.16 -4.13 9.43
N THR A 67 -2.53 -5.14 10.02
CA THR A 67 -1.64 -4.90 11.16
C THR A 67 -0.27 -4.44 10.69
N LEU A 68 0.39 -3.57 11.46
CA LEU A 68 1.70 -3.02 11.08
C LEU A 68 2.78 -4.10 10.91
N GLY A 69 2.67 -5.20 11.65
CA GLY A 69 3.60 -6.33 11.65
C GLY A 69 3.22 -7.48 10.73
N GLN A 70 2.12 -7.34 9.96
CA GLN A 70 1.64 -8.35 9.02
C GLN A 70 2.75 -8.73 8.03
N SER A 71 2.92 -10.03 7.80
CA SER A 71 3.92 -10.51 6.86
C SER A 71 3.55 -10.07 5.44
N THR A 72 4.52 -9.60 4.67
CA THR A 72 4.32 -9.27 3.26
C THR A 72 3.96 -10.50 2.42
N THR A 73 4.32 -11.71 2.88
CA THR A 73 3.98 -12.97 2.22
C THR A 73 2.51 -13.36 2.33
N THR A 74 1.77 -12.77 3.28
CA THR A 74 0.35 -13.06 3.49
C THR A 74 -0.58 -12.00 2.89
N LEU A 75 -0.02 -10.96 2.26
CA LEU A 75 -0.80 -9.94 1.55
C LEU A 75 -1.31 -10.48 0.22
N SER A 76 -2.55 -10.16 -0.10
CA SER A 76 -3.09 -10.28 -1.45
C SER A 76 -2.32 -9.36 -2.42
N GLY A 77 -2.39 -9.65 -3.72
CA GLY A 77 -1.77 -8.81 -4.74
C GLY A 77 -2.22 -7.35 -4.66
N GLY A 78 -3.51 -7.12 -4.44
CA GLY A 78 -4.07 -5.77 -4.29
C GLY A 78 -3.66 -5.04 -3.01
N GLU A 79 -3.49 -5.74 -1.90
CA GLU A 79 -2.92 -5.15 -0.69
C GLU A 79 -1.45 -4.77 -0.90
N ALA A 80 -0.64 -5.69 -1.44
CA ALA A 80 0.78 -5.45 -1.70
C ALA A 80 1.00 -4.24 -2.63
N GLN A 81 0.18 -4.12 -3.67
CA GLN A 81 0.22 -2.99 -4.59
C GLN A 81 -0.16 -1.67 -3.91
N ARG A 82 -1.23 -1.64 -3.12
CA ARG A 82 -1.64 -0.45 -2.37
C ARG A 82 -0.60 -0.04 -1.34
N VAL A 83 0.07 -0.98 -0.66
CA VAL A 83 1.19 -0.69 0.25
C VAL A 83 2.34 0.00 -0.51
N LYS A 84 2.66 -0.47 -1.71
CA LYS A 84 3.68 0.16 -2.56
C LYS A 84 3.30 1.59 -2.97
N LEU A 85 2.04 1.81 -3.32
CA LEU A 85 1.53 3.16 -3.62
C LEU A 85 1.54 4.07 -2.40
N ALA A 86 1.17 3.54 -1.22
CA ALA A 86 1.23 4.25 0.05
C ALA A 86 2.64 4.77 0.33
N TYR A 87 3.64 3.91 0.12
CA TYR A 87 5.05 4.25 0.30
C TYR A 87 5.48 5.42 -0.60
N GLU A 88 5.08 5.39 -1.88
CA GLU A 88 5.39 6.48 -2.82
C GLU A 88 4.66 7.78 -2.47
N LEU A 89 3.36 7.70 -2.17
CA LEU A 89 2.55 8.86 -1.77
C LEU A 89 3.06 9.51 -0.47
N ALA A 90 3.64 8.73 0.44
CA ALA A 90 4.16 9.20 1.71
C ALA A 90 5.54 9.88 1.60
N LYS A 91 6.19 9.84 0.42
CA LYS A 91 7.45 10.56 0.22
C LYS A 91 7.19 12.06 0.22
N ILE A 92 7.82 12.76 1.16
CA ILE A 92 7.85 14.22 1.22
C ILE A 92 8.96 14.69 0.26
N GLN A 93 8.70 14.65 -1.06
CA GLN A 93 9.61 15.23 -2.04
C GLN A 93 8.95 16.44 -2.71
N ARG A 94 9.46 17.64 -2.41
CA ARG A 94 9.05 18.87 -3.10
C ARG A 94 9.80 18.96 -4.42
N GLY A 95 9.06 19.14 -5.52
CA GLY A 95 9.62 19.46 -6.84
C GLY A 95 10.03 18.28 -7.72
N SER A 96 9.81 17.03 -7.30
CA SER A 96 10.07 15.86 -8.15
C SER A 96 8.90 15.60 -9.12
N HIS A 97 9.22 15.37 -10.39
CA HIS A 97 8.27 15.01 -11.44
C HIS A 97 8.60 13.57 -11.86
N ASN A 98 8.16 12.61 -11.05
CA ASN A 98 8.46 11.20 -11.28
C ASN A 98 7.50 10.60 -12.31
N LEU A 99 7.99 9.65 -13.11
CA LEU A 99 7.18 8.79 -13.97
C LEU A 99 6.96 7.44 -13.27
N TYR A 100 5.70 7.12 -12.96
CA TYR A 100 5.28 5.82 -12.45
C TYR A 100 4.76 4.97 -13.59
N ILE A 101 5.31 3.77 -13.78
CA ILE A 101 4.84 2.80 -14.77
C ILE A 101 4.19 1.64 -14.04
N MET A 102 2.95 1.32 -14.41
CA MET A 102 2.18 0.21 -13.82
C MET A 102 1.74 -0.74 -14.92
N ASP A 103 2.06 -2.02 -14.77
CA ASP A 103 1.72 -3.08 -15.71
C ASP A 103 0.55 -3.90 -15.15
N GLU A 104 -0.60 -3.84 -15.82
CA GLU A 104 -1.88 -4.44 -15.44
C GLU A 104 -2.21 -4.34 -13.93
N PRO A 105 -2.25 -3.11 -13.38
CA PRO A 105 -2.46 -2.89 -11.95
C PRO A 105 -3.83 -3.35 -11.43
N THR A 106 -4.80 -3.71 -12.28
CA THR A 106 -6.10 -4.23 -11.84
C THR A 106 -6.22 -5.75 -11.85
N THR A 107 -5.19 -6.47 -12.30
CA THR A 107 -5.23 -7.93 -12.39
C THR A 107 -5.50 -8.57 -11.02
N GLY A 108 -6.62 -9.30 -10.91
CA GLY A 108 -7.04 -9.97 -9.69
C GLY A 108 -7.68 -9.08 -8.64
N LEU A 109 -8.00 -7.82 -8.95
CA LEU A 109 -8.71 -6.91 -8.04
C LEU A 109 -10.23 -7.02 -8.19
N HIS A 110 -10.93 -6.89 -7.07
CA HIS A 110 -12.37 -6.68 -7.07
C HIS A 110 -12.70 -5.24 -7.52
N LEU A 111 -13.89 -5.01 -8.11
CA LEU A 111 -14.30 -3.70 -8.64
C LEU A 111 -14.15 -2.56 -7.61
N SER A 112 -14.54 -2.79 -6.37
CA SER A 112 -14.39 -1.81 -5.28
C SER A 112 -12.94 -1.46 -4.95
N ASP A 113 -11.99 -2.37 -5.19
CA ASP A 113 -10.56 -2.10 -5.00
C ASP A 113 -9.94 -1.37 -6.19
N ILE A 114 -10.51 -1.53 -7.40
CA ILE A 114 -10.12 -0.76 -8.58
C ILE A 114 -10.44 0.72 -8.38
N GLU A 115 -11.63 1.06 -7.88
CA GLU A 115 -12.00 2.45 -7.58
C GLU A 115 -11.03 3.09 -6.57
N ARG A 116 -10.67 2.35 -5.52
CA ARG A 116 -9.67 2.80 -4.53
C ARG A 116 -8.32 3.01 -5.19
N LEU A 117 -7.83 2.04 -5.97
CA LEU A 117 -6.57 2.13 -6.70
C LEU A 117 -6.52 3.37 -7.62
N LEU A 118 -7.58 3.62 -8.40
CA LEU A 118 -7.67 4.79 -9.27
C LEU A 118 -7.60 6.09 -8.47
N LEU A 119 -8.26 6.15 -7.31
CA LEU A 119 -8.15 7.30 -6.40
C LEU A 119 -6.72 7.49 -5.87
N CYS A 120 -5.97 6.41 -5.62
CA CYS A 120 -4.55 6.48 -5.25
C CYS A 120 -3.70 7.08 -6.38
N ILE A 121 -3.95 6.61 -7.61
CA ILE A 121 -3.22 7.01 -8.80
C ILE A 121 -3.46 8.49 -9.10
N ASN A 122 -4.71 8.94 -9.03
CA ASN A 122 -5.05 10.35 -9.22
C ASN A 122 -4.34 11.25 -8.20
N LYS A 123 -4.18 10.83 -6.95
CA LYS A 123 -3.38 11.58 -5.96
C LYS A 123 -1.90 11.72 -6.35
N LEU A 124 -1.31 10.77 -7.08
CA LEU A 124 0.05 10.92 -7.62
C LEU A 124 0.06 11.97 -8.73
N VAL A 125 -0.93 11.95 -9.62
CA VAL A 125 -1.09 12.93 -10.71
C VAL A 125 -1.31 14.34 -10.15
N ASP A 126 -2.17 14.50 -9.14
CA ASP A 126 -2.44 15.76 -8.44
C ASP A 126 -1.18 16.36 -7.78
N LYS A 127 -0.22 15.50 -7.41
CA LYS A 127 1.09 15.91 -6.88
C LYS A 127 2.09 16.32 -7.97
N GLY A 128 1.69 16.30 -9.25
CA GLY A 128 2.52 16.68 -10.39
C GLY A 128 3.37 15.53 -10.96
N HIS A 129 3.09 14.29 -10.58
CA HIS A 129 3.74 13.12 -11.17
C HIS A 129 3.01 12.64 -12.43
N THR A 130 3.70 11.90 -13.28
CA THR A 130 3.08 11.23 -14.44
C THR A 130 2.89 9.76 -14.12
N VAL A 131 1.72 9.21 -14.46
CA VAL A 131 1.44 7.78 -14.33
C VAL A 131 1.13 7.21 -15.70
N LEU A 132 1.91 6.23 -16.13
CA LEU A 132 1.66 5.41 -17.32
C LEU A 132 1.14 4.05 -16.87
N ILE A 133 -0.03 3.68 -17.37
CA ILE A 133 -0.69 2.42 -17.03
C ILE A 133 -0.83 1.60 -18.30
N ILE A 134 -0.40 0.35 -18.25
CA ILE A 134 -0.71 -0.68 -19.24
C ILE A 134 -1.94 -1.42 -18.70
N GLU A 135 -3.07 -1.29 -19.39
CA GLU A 135 -4.33 -1.90 -18.95
C GLU A 135 -5.16 -2.36 -20.14
N HIS A 136 -5.99 -3.37 -19.87
CA HIS A 136 -7.06 -3.82 -20.75
C HIS A 136 -8.45 -3.59 -20.13
N ASN A 137 -8.51 -3.22 -18.84
CA ASN A 137 -9.76 -2.92 -18.15
C ASN A 137 -10.37 -1.59 -18.61
N LEU A 138 -11.55 -1.66 -19.23
CA LEU A 138 -12.25 -0.49 -19.76
C LEU A 138 -12.60 0.55 -18.68
N ASP A 139 -12.81 0.14 -17.43
CA ASP A 139 -13.15 1.09 -16.36
C ASP A 139 -11.94 1.94 -15.96
N VAL A 140 -10.73 1.40 -16.05
CA VAL A 140 -9.49 2.19 -15.89
C VAL A 140 -9.28 3.09 -17.09
N ILE A 141 -9.43 2.55 -18.31
CA ILE A 141 -9.20 3.30 -19.55
C ILE A 141 -10.12 4.52 -19.64
N LYS A 142 -11.38 4.40 -19.23
CA LYS A 142 -12.36 5.52 -19.19
C LYS A 142 -11.94 6.65 -18.26
N CYS A 143 -11.14 6.37 -17.23
CA CYS A 143 -10.69 7.35 -16.25
C CYS A 143 -9.36 8.04 -16.65
N ALA A 144 -8.72 7.62 -17.74
CA ALA A 144 -7.44 8.18 -18.15
C ALA A 144 -7.60 9.56 -18.82
N ASP A 145 -6.71 10.50 -18.47
CA ASP A 145 -6.63 11.81 -19.13
C ASP A 145 -6.18 11.70 -20.60
N TYR A 146 -5.38 10.67 -20.91
CA TYR A 146 -4.86 10.41 -22.24
C TYR A 146 -4.73 8.90 -22.47
N VAL A 147 -5.12 8.44 -23.66
CA VAL A 147 -5.08 7.01 -24.05
C VAL A 147 -4.24 6.84 -25.30
N ILE A 148 -3.29 5.89 -25.25
CA ILE A 148 -2.52 5.45 -26.40
C ILE A 148 -2.93 4.02 -26.70
N ASP A 149 -3.57 3.80 -27.83
CA ASP A 149 -3.88 2.45 -28.30
C ASP A 149 -2.73 1.92 -29.17
N SER A 150 -2.19 0.75 -28.79
CA SER A 150 -1.12 0.05 -29.52
C SER A 150 -1.65 -1.11 -30.36
N SER A 151 -2.97 -1.21 -30.54
CA SER A 151 -3.56 -2.21 -31.42
C SER A 151 -2.96 -2.09 -32.83
N ARG A 152 -2.55 -3.24 -33.40
CA ARG A 152 -2.07 -3.28 -34.80
C ARG A 152 -3.21 -2.80 -35.67
N VAL A 153 -3.00 -1.70 -36.39
CA VAL A 153 -3.76 -1.43 -37.61
C VAL A 153 -3.37 -2.55 -38.57
N SER A 154 -4.17 -3.62 -38.63
CA SER A 154 -4.10 -4.51 -39.78
C SER A 154 -4.69 -3.69 -40.93
N ASP A 155 -3.82 -3.09 -41.71
CA ASP A 155 -4.15 -2.58 -43.03
C ASP A 155 -4.72 -3.76 -43.84
N TYR A 156 -6.04 -3.92 -43.81
CA TYR A 156 -6.75 -4.71 -44.81
C TYR A 156 -6.78 -3.84 -46.08
N VAL A 157 -5.76 -4.03 -46.93
CA VAL A 157 -5.77 -3.70 -48.34
C VAL A 157 -5.84 -5.00 -49.13
#